data_AF-A0A382PGJ8-F1
#
_entry.id   AF-A0A382PGJ8-F1
#
_cell.length_a   1.000
_cell.length_b   1.000
_cell.length_c   1.000
_cell.angle_alpha   90.00
_cell.angle_beta   90.00
_cell.angle_gamma   90.00
#
_symmetry.space_group_name_H-M   'P 1'
#
loop_
_entity.id
_entity.type
_entity.pdbx_description
1 polymer ?
#
loop_
_entity_poly.entity_id
_entity_poly.type
_entity_poly.pdbx_seq_one_letter_code
_entity_poly.pdbx_strand_id
1 'polypeptide(L)'
;MEIISHRGFWNNTRGKNSVHAFDSALSSGFGIETDVRDYDGNLVISHNIPNENSQTVDSFLNSFSKSENNYNLCLAINIKSDGLQSKVKFFLEKYRIKNYFVFDMSIPDMLGYVDSGINC
;
A
#
# COMPACT_ATOMS: atom_id res chain seq x y z
N MET A 1 20.30 1.13 -5.96
CA MET A 1 19.23 0.44 -6.70
C MET A 1 18.25 -0.05 -5.66
N GLU A 2 16.99 0.36 -5.74
CA GLU A 2 15.93 -0.07 -4.83
C GLU A 2 15.12 -1.20 -5.49
N ILE A 3 14.83 -2.27 -4.75
CA ILE A 3 14.08 -3.44 -5.24
C ILE A 3 12.71 -3.43 -4.55
N ILE A 4 11.65 -3.44 -5.35
CA ILE A 4 10.27 -3.42 -4.88
C ILE A 4 9.59 -4.74 -5.29
N SER A 5 9.02 -5.43 -4.30
CA SER A 5 8.31 -6.69 -4.50
C SER A 5 6.87 -6.43 -4.94
N HIS A 6 6.58 -6.72 -6.22
CA HIS A 6 5.24 -6.57 -6.80
C HIS A 6 4.22 -7.47 -6.09
N ARG A 7 3.31 -6.86 -5.34
CA ARG A 7 2.32 -7.49 -4.44
C ARG A 7 2.93 -8.34 -3.33
N GLY A 8 4.11 -7.92 -2.85
CA GLY A 8 4.92 -8.64 -1.86
C GLY A 8 5.79 -9.76 -2.44
N PHE A 9 6.50 -10.48 -1.58
CA PHE A 9 7.35 -11.60 -1.96
C PHE A 9 6.59 -12.93 -1.77
N TRP A 10 5.86 -13.33 -2.81
CA TRP A 10 4.94 -14.46 -2.81
C TRP A 10 5.43 -15.64 -3.68
N ASN A 11 4.75 -16.78 -3.57
CA ASN A 11 4.96 -17.97 -4.40
C ASN A 11 3.64 -18.76 -4.55
N ASN A 12 3.66 -19.96 -5.12
CA ASN A 12 2.43 -20.74 -5.35
C ASN A 12 1.68 -21.15 -4.07
N THR A 13 2.33 -21.15 -2.90
CA THR A 13 1.71 -21.52 -1.61
C THR A 13 1.38 -20.31 -0.73
N ARG A 14 1.88 -19.13 -1.08
CA ARG A 14 1.76 -17.88 -0.32
C ARG A 14 1.17 -16.83 -1.22
N GLY A 15 -0.06 -16.39 -0.97
CA GLY A 15 -0.81 -15.52 -1.88
C GLY A 15 -0.20 -14.12 -2.07
N LYS A 16 -0.49 -13.49 -3.22
CA LYS A 16 -0.19 -12.07 -3.49
C LYS A 16 -0.96 -11.17 -2.53
N ASN A 17 -0.41 -10.00 -2.21
CA ASN A 17 -1.05 -9.02 -1.32
C ASN A 17 -1.48 -9.64 0.03
N SER A 18 -0.68 -10.56 0.56
CA SER A 18 -0.92 -11.20 1.85
C SER A 18 0.10 -10.75 2.87
N VAL A 19 -0.27 -10.78 4.15
CA VAL A 19 0.62 -10.52 5.29
C VAL A 19 1.93 -11.30 5.13
N HIS A 20 1.83 -12.58 4.77
CA HIS A 20 2.99 -13.45 4.58
C HIS A 20 3.95 -12.95 3.48
N ALA A 21 3.40 -12.55 2.33
CA ALA A 21 4.19 -12.03 1.22
C ALA A 21 4.88 -10.70 1.59
N PHE A 22 4.19 -9.85 2.36
CA PHE A 22 4.74 -8.60 2.85
C PHE A 22 5.86 -8.82 3.87
N ASP A 23 5.64 -9.67 4.88
CA ASP A 23 6.66 -10.02 5.87
C ASP A 23 7.92 -10.59 5.22
N SER A 24 7.74 -11.41 4.17
CA SER A 24 8.84 -11.98 3.41
C SER A 24 9.62 -10.93 2.62
N ALA A 25 8.94 -9.94 2.03
CA ALA A 25 9.59 -8.82 1.35
C ALA A 25 10.41 -7.97 2.35
N LEU A 26 9.80 -7.61 3.48
CA LEU A 26 10.44 -6.80 4.53
C LEU A 26 11.65 -7.49 5.14
N SER A 27 11.54 -8.79 5.42
CA SER A 27 12.65 -9.61 5.94
C SER A 27 13.79 -9.78 4.94
N SER A 28 13.49 -9.65 3.64
CA SER A 28 14.47 -9.71 2.56
C SER A 28 15.06 -8.34 2.22
N GLY A 29 14.65 -7.27 2.91
CA GLY A 29 15.10 -5.91 2.65
C GLY A 29 14.56 -5.31 1.35
N PHE A 30 13.41 -5.79 0.86
CA PHE A 30 12.75 -5.28 -0.33
C PHE A 30 11.60 -4.34 0.03
N GLY A 31 11.42 -3.29 -0.77
CA GLY A 31 10.19 -2.50 -0.77
C GLY A 31 8.98 -3.35 -1.18
N ILE A 32 7.79 -2.80 -1.00
CA ILE A 32 6.53 -3.46 -1.34
C ILE A 32 5.78 -2.58 -2.32
N GLU A 33 5.30 -3.18 -3.40
CA GLU A 33 4.20 -2.62 -4.17
C GLU A 33 2.90 -3.32 -3.77
N THR A 34 1.81 -2.57 -3.68
CA THR A 34 0.49 -3.11 -3.34
C THR A 34 -0.64 -2.29 -3.96
N ASP A 35 -1.80 -2.94 -4.14
CA ASP A 35 -3.00 -2.34 -4.73
C ASP A 35 -3.97 -1.86 -3.63
N VAL A 36 -4.40 -0.59 -3.69
CA VAL A 36 -5.39 0.00 -2.76
C VAL A 36 -6.70 0.27 -3.48
N ARG A 37 -7.80 -0.19 -2.88
CA ARG A 37 -9.20 0.05 -3.30
C ARG A 37 -10.06 0.51 -2.13
N ASP A 38 -11.20 1.09 -2.46
CA ASP A 38 -12.30 1.27 -1.52
C ASP A 38 -13.16 -0.01 -1.38
N TYR A 39 -13.66 -0.25 -0.18
CA TYR A 39 -14.68 -1.25 0.11
C TYR A 39 -15.46 -0.85 1.36
N ASP A 40 -16.79 -0.80 1.26
CA ASP A 40 -17.71 -0.46 2.35
C ASP A 40 -17.27 0.74 3.20
N GLY A 41 -16.97 1.85 2.52
CA GLY A 41 -16.53 3.08 3.19
C GLY A 41 -15.13 3.03 3.80
N ASN A 42 -14.32 2.01 3.53
CA ASN A 42 -12.94 1.84 4.03
C ASN A 42 -11.94 1.62 2.89
N LEU A 43 -10.65 1.59 3.23
CA LEU A 43 -9.59 1.20 2.29
C LEU A 43 -9.12 -0.23 2.55
N VAL A 44 -8.96 -0.98 1.47
CA VAL A 44 -8.52 -2.37 1.48
C VAL A 44 -7.40 -2.59 0.47
N ILE A 45 -6.61 -3.63 0.74
CA ILE A 45 -5.60 -4.14 -0.17
C ILE A 45 -6.27 -5.16 -1.11
N SER A 46 -6.40 -4.82 -2.39
CA SER A 46 -6.95 -5.74 -3.40
C SER A 46 -6.66 -5.28 -4.83
N HIS A 47 -6.18 -6.21 -5.66
CA HIS A 47 -6.06 -5.96 -7.09
C HIS A 47 -7.42 -6.07 -7.81
N ASN A 48 -8.17 -7.12 -7.48
CA ASN A 48 -9.49 -7.40 -8.06
C ASN A 48 -10.57 -6.65 -7.27
N ILE A 49 -11.83 -6.77 -7.71
CA ILE A 49 -12.98 -6.24 -6.96
C ILE A 49 -12.92 -6.80 -5.52
N PRO A 50 -12.88 -5.94 -4.49
CA PRO A 50 -12.75 -6.37 -3.11
C PRO A 50 -14.07 -6.97 -2.60
N ASN A 51 -13.94 -7.82 -1.59
CA ASN A 51 -15.04 -8.36 -0.80
C ASN A 51 -14.73 -8.23 0.71
N GLU A 52 -15.63 -8.72 1.55
CA GLU A 52 -15.56 -8.64 3.01
C GLU A 52 -14.32 -9.31 3.62
N ASN A 53 -13.64 -10.19 2.88
CA ASN A 53 -12.42 -10.86 3.31
C ASN A 53 -11.13 -10.13 2.88
N SER A 54 -11.24 -8.98 2.21
CA SER A 54 -10.08 -8.21 1.76
C SER A 54 -9.33 -7.63 2.96
N GLN A 55 -8.00 -7.73 2.94
CA GLN A 55 -7.17 -7.16 4.02
C GLN A 55 -7.35 -5.63 4.07
N THR A 56 -7.59 -5.07 5.24
CA THR A 56 -7.71 -3.61 5.39
C THR A 56 -6.36 -2.92 5.30
N VAL A 57 -6.33 -1.71 4.74
CA VAL A 57 -5.11 -0.86 4.73
C VAL A 57 -4.62 -0.57 6.15
N ASP A 58 -5.54 -0.39 7.10
CA ASP A 58 -5.22 -0.19 8.52
C ASP A 58 -4.37 -1.35 9.08
N SER A 59 -4.85 -2.59 8.89
CA SER A 59 -4.16 -3.79 9.38
C SER A 59 -2.80 -3.98 8.69
N PHE A 60 -2.73 -3.71 7.39
CA PHE A 60 -1.51 -3.79 6.61
C PHE A 60 -0.46 -2.77 7.09
N LEU A 61 -0.82 -1.49 7.17
CA LEU A 61 0.11 -0.44 7.56
C LEU A 61 0.51 -0.52 9.04
N ASN A 62 -0.37 -0.99 9.92
CA ASN A 62 -0.01 -1.32 11.29
C ASN A 62 1.11 -2.37 11.35
N SER A 63 1.03 -3.41 10.52
CA SER A 63 2.05 -4.46 10.44
C SER A 63 3.33 -3.93 9.81
N PHE A 64 3.23 -3.21 8.69
CA PHE A 64 4.37 -2.56 8.02
C PHE A 64 5.11 -1.62 8.97
N SER A 65 4.38 -0.79 9.72
CA SER A 65 4.97 0.21 10.63
C SER A 65 5.76 -0.38 11.80
N LYS A 66 5.55 -1.67 12.11
CA LYS A 66 6.26 -2.40 13.17
C LYS A 66 7.51 -3.12 12.69
N SER A 67 7.73 -3.21 11.37
CA SER A 67 8.95 -3.81 10.83
C SER A 67 10.15 -2.92 11.13
N GLU A 68 11.24 -3.52 11.64
CA GLU A 68 12.48 -2.79 11.97
C GLU A 68 13.09 -2.05 10.76
N ASN A 69 12.76 -2.48 9.54
CA ASN A 69 13.27 -1.90 8.30
C ASN A 69 12.32 -0.89 7.64
N ASN A 70 11.15 -0.61 8.23
CA ASN A 70 10.09 0.17 7.59
C ASN A 70 10.50 1.58 7.12
N TYR A 71 11.46 2.22 7.80
CA TYR A 71 11.93 3.57 7.43
C TYR A 71 12.79 3.58 6.16
N ASN A 72 13.40 2.45 5.81
CA ASN A 72 14.33 2.34 4.69
C ASN A 72 13.69 1.70 3.44
N LEU A 73 12.54 1.05 3.59
CA LEU A 73 11.90 0.29 2.51
C LEU A 73 10.76 1.09 1.88
N CYS A 74 10.81 1.28 0.56
CA CYS A 74 9.76 1.98 -0.15
C CYS A 74 8.45 1.19 -0.16
N LEU A 75 7.34 1.90 0.11
CA LEU A 75 5.99 1.45 -0.14
C LEU A 75 5.44 2.14 -1.40
N ALA A 76 5.34 1.39 -2.49
CA ALA A 76 4.72 1.83 -3.74
C ALA A 76 3.22 1.48 -3.71
N ILE A 77 2.36 2.49 -3.75
CA ILE A 77 0.93 2.30 -3.56
C ILE A 77 0.20 2.51 -4.89
N ASN A 78 -0.27 1.42 -5.48
CA ASN A 78 -1.08 1.48 -6.68
C ASN A 78 -2.54 1.85 -6.32
N ILE A 79 -3.01 2.98 -6.81
CA ILE A 79 -4.36 3.49 -6.56
C ILE A 79 -5.30 2.94 -7.63
N LYS A 80 -6.22 2.05 -7.23
CA LYS A 80 -7.13 1.34 -8.14
C LYS A 80 -8.55 1.89 -8.21
N SER A 81 -8.85 2.91 -7.41
CA SER A 81 -10.09 3.68 -7.42
C SER A 81 -9.76 5.16 -7.17
N ASP A 82 -10.47 6.06 -7.83
CA ASP A 82 -10.33 7.50 -7.63
C ASP A 82 -11.01 7.96 -6.31
N GLY A 83 -10.66 9.15 -5.82
CA GLY A 83 -11.30 9.77 -4.65
C GLY A 83 -10.80 9.28 -3.29
N LEU A 84 -9.66 8.56 -3.26
CA LEU A 84 -9.13 7.95 -2.02
C LEU A 84 -8.16 8.86 -1.25
N GLN A 85 -7.83 10.04 -1.76
CA GLN A 85 -6.75 10.92 -1.27
C GLN A 85 -6.80 11.15 0.23
N SER A 86 -7.94 11.61 0.75
CA SER A 86 -8.10 11.95 2.16
C SER A 86 -7.90 10.75 3.09
N LYS A 87 -8.35 9.56 2.68
CA LYS A 87 -8.18 8.33 3.47
C LYS A 87 -6.76 7.80 3.37
N VAL A 88 -6.17 7.84 2.18
CA VAL A 88 -4.76 7.46 1.96
C VAL A 88 -3.86 8.35 2.84
N LYS A 89 -4.05 9.67 2.80
CA LYS A 89 -3.34 10.62 3.66
C LYS A 89 -3.47 10.26 5.13
N PHE A 90 -4.69 10.08 5.61
CA PHE A 90 -4.98 9.74 7.00
C PHE A 90 -4.18 8.52 7.46
N PHE A 91 -4.15 7.44 6.67
CA PHE A 91 -3.44 6.23 7.06
C PHE A 91 -1.92 6.36 6.98
N LEU A 92 -1.39 7.06 5.96
CA LEU A 92 0.04 7.34 5.85
C LEU A 92 0.55 8.15 7.06
N GLU A 93 -0.22 9.16 7.48
CA GLU A 93 0.10 9.97 8.66
C GLU A 93 -0.05 9.17 9.96
N LYS A 94 -1.16 8.42 10.12
CA LYS A 94 -1.44 7.57 11.29
C LYS A 94 -0.28 6.61 11.59
N TYR A 95 0.26 5.97 10.55
CA TYR A 95 1.35 5.00 10.69
C TYR A 95 2.74 5.59 10.42
N ARG A 96 2.84 6.92 10.23
CA ARG A 96 4.08 7.65 9.99
C ARG A 96 4.93 7.07 8.85
N ILE A 97 4.29 6.64 7.77
CA ILE A 97 4.98 6.11 6.59
C ILE A 97 5.73 7.26 5.92
N LYS A 98 7.04 7.09 5.69
CA LYS A 98 7.92 8.15 5.15
C LYS A 98 8.46 7.86 3.75
N ASN A 99 8.86 6.63 3.48
CA ASN A 99 9.37 6.22 2.18
C ASN A 99 8.21 5.60 1.36
N TYR A 100 7.46 6.43 0.65
CA TYR A 100 6.34 5.99 -0.18
C TYR A 100 6.14 6.89 -1.39
N PHE A 101 5.44 6.35 -2.38
CA PHE A 101 4.77 7.10 -3.44
C PHE A 101 3.46 6.40 -3.84
N VAL A 102 2.52 7.15 -4.39
CA VAL A 102 1.27 6.62 -4.95
C VAL A 102 1.31 6.70 -6.48
N PHE A 103 0.66 5.78 -7.20
CA PHE A 103 0.65 5.82 -8.67
C PHE A 103 -0.59 5.13 -9.27
N ASP A 104 -0.74 5.18 -10.60
CA ASP A 104 -1.79 4.49 -11.39
C ASP A 104 -3.22 5.06 -11.26
N MET A 105 -3.40 6.16 -10.52
CA MET A 105 -4.66 6.93 -10.49
C MET A 105 -4.91 7.69 -11.81
N SER A 106 -6.15 8.13 -12.02
CA SER A 106 -6.45 9.02 -13.14
C SER A 106 -5.73 10.38 -12.99
N ILE A 107 -5.42 11.05 -14.10
CA ILE A 107 -4.76 12.38 -14.06
C ILE A 107 -5.59 13.41 -13.27
N PRO A 108 -6.92 13.49 -13.40
CA PRO A 108 -7.73 14.36 -12.53
C PRO A 108 -7.59 14.02 -11.05
N ASP A 109 -7.57 12.74 -10.69
CA ASP A 109 -7.47 12.29 -9.30
C ASP A 109 -6.09 12.57 -8.68
N MET A 110 -5.03 12.46 -9.51
CA MET A 110 -3.65 12.79 -9.16
C MET A 110 -3.51 14.22 -8.63
N LEU A 111 -4.25 15.18 -9.18
CA LEU A 111 -4.19 16.58 -8.70
C LEU A 111 -4.57 16.69 -7.22
N GLY A 112 -5.57 15.92 -6.77
CA GLY A 112 -5.96 15.88 -5.37
C GLY A 112 -4.88 15.30 -4.45
N TYR A 113 -4.07 14.35 -4.94
CA TYR A 113 -2.94 13.81 -4.18
C TYR A 113 -1.82 14.85 -4.05
N VAL A 114 -1.49 15.54 -5.15
CA VAL A 114 -0.50 16.61 -5.17
C VAL A 114 -0.90 17.75 -4.23
N ASP A 115 -2.15 18.22 -4.30
CA ASP A 115 -2.69 19.26 -3.42
C ASP A 115 -2.69 18.85 -1.94
N SER A 116 -2.82 17.54 -1.68
CA SER A 116 -2.74 16.96 -0.35
C SER A 116 -1.31 16.79 0.18
N GLY A 117 -0.28 17.08 -0.63
CA GLY A 117 1.13 16.91 -0.29
C GLY A 117 1.60 15.45 -0.32
N ILE A 118 0.94 14.59 -1.10
CA ILE A 118 1.30 13.18 -1.25
C ILE A 118 2.23 13.02 -2.47
N ASN A 119 3.35 12.32 -2.29
CA ASN A 119 4.27 11.98 -3.38
C ASN A 119 3.59 11.03 -4.37
N CYS A 120 3.53 11.44 -5.64
CA CYS A 120 3.03 10.65 -6.77
C CYS A 120 4.20 10.26 -7.70
#